data_AF-A0A812QAE5-F1
#
_entry.id   AF-A0A812QAE5-F1
#
_cell.length_a   1.000
_cell.length_b   1.000
_cell.length_c   1.000
_cell.angle_alpha   90.00
_cell.angle_beta   90.00
_cell.angle_gamma   90.00
#
_symmetry.space_group_name_H-M   'P 1'
#
loop_
_entity.id
_entity.type
_entity.pdbx_description
1 polymer ?
#
loop_
_entity_poly.entity_id
_entity_poly.type
_entity_poly.pdbx_seq_one_letter_code
_entity_poly.pdbx_strand_id
1 'polypeptide(L)'
;MQVLTELERRVGREATARAWTSEMFMQYLEQSAYEEKRPLQASVVQQYLAAGACPSISQNGASALLLMVLNPYSSYEEMVPICRMVLQKRPQVVCQRDGFKLSPLDWASDYENIAAQHNVPPNPAALLALLPAVVELAPEMADASGARCLKVSATGITGEARPETSLRFLEGDRVRCRVEAPGGTTAWEEGTIVALWYRDKCWPGSFPGAPYEIKLDIGQLVYALSDNDVMIRSEAQKAPSAGLPTKASGGRFCKRQREDGSWELLDTKSGKSRACSPPDSDE
;
A
#
# COMPACT_ATOMS: atom_id res chain seq x y z
N MET A 1 45.29 7.13 4.04
CA MET A 1 45.29 8.45 3.37
C MET A 1 45.39 8.38 1.83
N GLN A 2 46.15 7.46 1.22
CA GLN A 2 46.26 7.38 -0.25
C GLN A 2 44.96 6.95 -0.97
N VAL A 3 44.17 6.04 -0.40
CA VAL A 3 42.93 5.53 -1.04
C VAL A 3 41.82 6.59 -1.13
N LEU A 4 41.57 7.33 -0.04
CA LEU A 4 40.54 8.39 -0.04
C LEU A 4 40.88 9.48 -1.05
N THR A 5 42.13 9.93 -1.06
CA THR A 5 42.60 10.96 -2.02
C THR A 5 42.45 10.49 -3.47
N GLU A 6 42.75 9.22 -3.75
CA GLU A 6 42.59 8.66 -5.10
C GLU A 6 41.11 8.48 -5.49
N LEU A 7 40.23 8.14 -4.54
CA LEU A 7 38.77 8.10 -4.78
C LEU A 7 38.23 9.51 -5.07
N GLU A 8 38.57 10.50 -4.25
CA GLU A 8 38.15 11.89 -4.46
C GLU A 8 38.65 12.42 -5.82
N ARG A 9 39.86 12.04 -6.24
CA ARG A 9 40.40 12.38 -7.56
C ARG A 9 39.62 11.75 -8.70
N ARG A 10 39.15 10.50 -8.55
CA ARG A 10 38.47 9.74 -9.62
C ARG A 10 36.99 10.04 -9.75
N VAL A 11 36.27 10.12 -8.64
CA VAL A 11 34.81 10.25 -8.63
C VAL A 11 34.31 11.59 -8.07
N GLY A 12 35.22 12.42 -7.54
CA GLY A 12 34.90 13.70 -6.94
C GLY A 12 34.56 13.60 -5.46
N ARG A 13 34.94 14.63 -4.70
CA ARG A 13 34.78 14.70 -3.24
C ARG A 13 33.32 14.54 -2.78
N GLU A 14 32.37 15.12 -3.51
CA GLU A 14 30.95 15.02 -3.18
C GLU A 14 30.42 13.58 -3.31
N ALA A 15 30.79 12.89 -4.40
CA ALA A 15 30.38 11.50 -4.62
C ALA A 15 31.01 10.57 -3.57
N THR A 16 32.27 10.80 -3.20
CA THR A 16 32.96 10.07 -2.13
C THR A 16 32.29 10.30 -0.78
N ALA A 17 31.99 11.55 -0.42
CA ALA A 17 31.30 11.89 0.82
C ALA A 17 29.90 11.26 0.90
N ARG A 18 29.15 11.27 -0.21
CA ARG A 18 27.85 10.61 -0.31
C ARG A 18 27.95 9.10 -0.12
N ALA A 19 28.93 8.44 -0.75
CA ALA A 19 29.14 7.00 -0.62
C ALA A 19 29.44 6.64 0.84
N TRP A 20 30.36 7.36 1.47
CA TRP A 20 30.70 7.17 2.89
C TRP A 20 29.50 7.39 3.81
N THR A 21 28.75 8.47 3.60
CA THR A 21 27.55 8.76 4.40
C THR A 21 26.47 7.69 4.22
N SER A 22 26.34 7.13 3.01
CA SER A 22 25.41 6.04 2.74
C SER A 22 25.84 4.73 3.42
N GLU A 23 27.14 4.44 3.49
CA GLU A 23 27.68 3.29 4.21
C GLU A 23 27.45 3.40 5.72
N MET A 24 27.74 4.56 6.32
CA MET A 24 27.46 4.82 7.73
C MET A 24 25.96 4.73 8.06
N PHE A 25 25.11 5.15 7.12
CA PHE A 25 23.66 5.03 7.26
C PHE A 25 23.21 3.57 7.25
N MET A 26 23.71 2.75 6.32
CA MET A 26 23.44 1.31 6.30
C MET A 26 23.90 0.64 7.60
N GLN A 27 25.10 0.96 8.07
CA GLN A 27 25.63 0.44 9.34
C GLN A 27 24.72 0.81 10.52
N TYR A 28 24.25 2.05 10.62
CA TYR A 28 23.32 2.46 11.67
C TYR A 28 22.02 1.62 11.65
N LEU A 29 21.47 1.34 10.46
CA LEU A 29 20.26 0.54 10.31
C LEU A 29 20.49 -0.93 10.74
N GLU A 30 21.59 -1.54 10.27
CA GLU A 30 21.96 -2.91 10.63
C GLU A 30 22.20 -3.05 12.15
N GLN A 31 22.99 -2.15 12.73
CA GLN A 31 23.28 -2.14 14.17
C GLN A 31 22.00 -1.99 14.99
N SER A 32 21.12 -1.07 14.60
CA SER A 32 19.86 -0.85 15.32
C SER A 32 18.98 -2.09 15.34
N ALA A 33 18.88 -2.83 14.23
CA ALA A 33 18.02 -4.01 14.12
C ALA A 33 18.64 -5.28 14.76
N TYR A 34 19.92 -5.54 14.50
CA TYR A 34 20.52 -6.85 14.79
C TYR A 34 21.49 -6.87 15.96
N GLU A 35 22.18 -5.76 16.24
CA GLU A 35 23.15 -5.68 17.34
C GLU A 35 22.53 -5.09 18.60
N GLU A 36 21.98 -3.88 18.48
CA GLU A 36 21.47 -3.09 19.60
C GLU A 36 20.00 -3.37 19.91
N LYS A 37 19.27 -3.97 18.96
CA LYS A 37 17.85 -4.35 19.09
C LYS A 37 16.97 -3.20 19.56
N ARG A 38 17.10 -2.05 18.91
CA ARG A 38 16.45 -0.79 19.29
C ARG A 38 15.64 -0.18 18.15
N PRO A 39 14.64 0.66 18.47
CA PRO A 39 13.90 1.41 17.45
C PRO A 39 14.83 2.35 16.67
N LEU A 40 14.45 2.57 15.42
CA LEU A 40 15.00 3.66 14.63
C LEU A 40 14.49 5.00 15.17
N GLN A 41 15.33 6.02 15.08
CA GLN A 41 14.98 7.40 15.36
C GLN A 41 14.87 8.19 14.06
N ALA A 42 13.71 8.81 13.83
CA ALA A 42 13.45 9.63 12.66
C ALA A 42 14.46 10.78 12.54
N SER A 43 14.86 11.38 13.66
CA SER A 43 15.87 12.45 13.69
C SER A 43 17.23 12.00 13.16
N VAL A 44 17.68 10.79 13.50
CA VAL A 44 18.95 10.22 13.02
C VAL A 44 18.86 9.87 11.54
N VAL A 45 17.75 9.27 11.11
CA VAL A 45 17.49 9.00 9.68
C VAL A 45 17.51 10.31 8.88
N GLN A 46 16.83 11.35 9.38
CA GLN A 46 16.81 12.67 8.76
C GLN A 46 18.22 13.25 8.61
N GLN A 47 19.07 13.15 9.63
CA GLN A 47 20.46 13.62 9.58
C GLN A 47 21.26 12.94 8.48
N TYR A 48 21.16 11.62 8.35
CA TYR A 48 21.83 10.89 7.27
C TYR A 48 21.32 11.29 5.88
N LEU A 49 20.01 11.39 5.71
CA LEU A 49 19.41 11.79 4.42
C LEU A 49 19.76 13.25 4.05
N ALA A 50 19.84 14.15 5.04
CA ALA A 50 20.27 15.53 4.86
C ALA A 50 21.76 15.63 4.51
N ALA A 51 22.60 14.77 5.09
CA ALA A 51 24.01 14.62 4.75
C ALA A 51 24.26 13.92 3.39
N GLY A 52 23.18 13.52 2.70
CA GLY A 52 23.25 13.01 1.33
C GLY A 52 23.20 11.49 1.21
N ALA A 53 22.98 10.75 2.30
CA ALA A 53 22.83 9.29 2.23
C ALA A 53 21.80 8.87 1.17
N CYS A 54 22.12 7.83 0.41
CA CYS A 54 21.30 7.32 -0.68
C CYS A 54 20.49 6.10 -0.21
N PRO A 55 19.15 6.18 -0.08
CA PRO A 55 18.34 5.07 0.43
C PRO A 55 18.33 3.83 -0.48
N SER A 56 18.63 4.00 -1.76
CA SER A 56 18.69 2.90 -2.74
C SER A 56 20.05 2.22 -2.80
N ILE A 57 21.02 2.60 -1.96
CA ILE A 57 22.25 1.82 -1.84
C ILE A 57 21.90 0.45 -1.24
N SER A 58 22.59 -0.58 -1.70
CA SER A 58 22.44 -1.92 -1.15
C SER A 58 23.74 -2.54 -0.75
N GLN A 59 23.69 -3.23 0.38
CA GLN A 59 24.78 -4.00 0.96
C GLN A 59 24.24 -5.40 1.24
N ASN A 60 24.95 -6.43 0.78
CA ASN A 60 24.54 -7.83 0.91
C ASN A 60 23.10 -8.13 0.43
N GLY A 61 22.62 -7.39 -0.57
CA GLY A 61 21.27 -7.54 -1.13
C GLY A 61 20.17 -6.80 -0.37
N ALA A 62 20.48 -6.11 0.73
CA ALA A 62 19.52 -5.30 1.48
C ALA A 62 19.68 -3.81 1.14
N SER A 63 18.57 -3.12 0.82
CA SER A 63 18.53 -1.66 0.72
C SER A 63 18.32 -1.02 2.08
N ALA A 64 18.56 0.30 2.19
CA ALA A 64 18.28 1.02 3.43
C ALA A 64 16.80 0.91 3.83
N LEU A 65 15.87 1.04 2.86
CA LEU A 65 14.45 0.88 3.15
C LEU A 65 14.13 -0.55 3.61
N LEU A 66 14.76 -1.57 3.02
CA LEU A 66 14.55 -2.94 3.47
C LEU A 66 15.00 -3.12 4.92
N LEU A 67 16.19 -2.65 5.30
CA LEU A 67 16.67 -2.72 6.68
C LEU A 67 15.77 -1.96 7.66
N MET A 68 15.16 -0.85 7.23
CA MET A 68 14.19 -0.14 8.05
C MET A 68 12.93 -0.96 8.31
N VAL A 69 12.41 -1.62 7.29
CA VAL A 69 11.23 -2.49 7.40
C VAL A 69 11.52 -3.72 8.26
N LEU A 70 12.73 -4.28 8.15
CA LEU A 70 13.17 -5.42 8.94
C LEU A 70 13.47 -5.08 10.41
N ASN A 71 13.33 -3.82 10.84
CA ASN A 71 13.47 -3.42 12.24
C ASN A 71 12.12 -3.54 12.97
N PRO A 72 11.89 -4.55 13.83
CA PRO A 72 10.60 -4.76 14.49
C PRO A 72 10.40 -3.89 15.74
N TYR A 73 11.36 -3.04 16.11
CA TYR A 73 11.33 -2.31 17.38
C TYR A 73 10.74 -0.90 17.25
N SER A 74 10.69 -0.37 16.02
CA SER A 74 10.27 1.00 15.76
C SER A 74 8.76 1.17 15.94
N SER A 75 8.35 2.27 16.59
CA SER A 75 6.92 2.57 16.74
C SER A 75 6.33 3.10 15.42
N TYR A 76 5.01 3.11 15.32
CA TYR A 76 4.33 3.68 14.16
C TYR A 76 4.62 5.17 13.98
N GLU A 77 4.71 5.92 15.09
CA GLU A 77 4.99 7.35 15.11
C GLU A 77 6.39 7.68 14.56
N GLU A 78 7.38 6.82 14.80
CA GLU A 78 8.72 6.95 14.23
C GLU A 78 8.75 6.52 12.76
N MET A 79 8.04 5.44 12.41
CA MET A 79 8.05 4.91 11.04
C MET A 79 7.36 5.84 10.04
N VAL A 80 6.31 6.56 10.42
CA VAL A 80 5.60 7.50 9.53
C VAL A 80 6.53 8.54 8.90
N PRO A 81 7.27 9.37 9.67
CA PRO A 81 8.20 10.34 9.09
C PRO A 81 9.38 9.65 8.38
N ILE A 82 9.89 8.52 8.88
CA ILE A 82 10.99 7.78 8.24
C ILE A 82 10.61 7.36 6.82
N CYS A 83 9.48 6.67 6.63
CA CYS A 83 9.03 6.20 5.32
C CYS A 83 8.81 7.37 4.36
N ARG A 84 8.20 8.47 4.84
CA ARG A 84 7.95 9.67 4.01
C ARG A 84 9.25 10.33 3.56
N MET A 85 10.22 10.53 4.45
CA MET A 85 11.51 11.15 4.10
C MET A 85 12.28 10.31 3.07
N VAL A 86 12.29 8.99 3.23
CA VAL A 86 12.94 8.07 2.28
C VAL A 86 12.27 8.13 0.91
N LEU A 87 10.94 8.06 0.87
CA LEU A 87 10.18 8.11 -0.38
C LEU A 87 10.28 9.44 -1.11
N GLN A 88 10.25 10.56 -0.37
CA GLN A 88 10.47 11.90 -0.94
C GLN A 88 11.87 12.03 -1.56
N LYS A 89 12.88 11.39 -0.95
CA LYS A 89 14.26 11.41 -1.48
C LYS A 89 14.43 10.48 -2.68
N ARG A 90 13.84 9.29 -2.63
CA ARG A 90 14.06 8.23 -3.63
C ARG A 90 12.89 7.25 -3.69
N PRO A 91 11.79 7.58 -4.40
CA PRO A 91 10.59 6.74 -4.39
C PRO A 91 10.82 5.36 -5.02
N GLN A 92 11.75 5.22 -5.96
CA GLN A 92 12.03 3.97 -6.66
C GLN A 92 12.54 2.84 -5.74
N VAL A 93 13.00 3.18 -4.52
CA VAL A 93 13.52 2.19 -3.56
C VAL A 93 12.44 1.19 -3.12
N VAL A 94 11.14 1.54 -3.17
CA VAL A 94 10.07 0.58 -2.82
C VAL A 94 9.89 -0.54 -3.84
N CYS A 95 10.39 -0.36 -5.06
CA CYS A 95 10.35 -1.39 -6.10
C CYS A 95 11.57 -2.31 -6.03
N GLN A 96 12.56 -1.99 -5.20
CA GLN A 96 13.79 -2.76 -5.12
C GLN A 96 13.51 -4.10 -4.45
N ARG A 97 13.91 -5.18 -5.12
CA ARG A 97 13.76 -6.55 -4.63
C ARG A 97 15.07 -7.05 -4.03
N ASP A 98 14.97 -7.83 -2.97
CA ASP A 98 16.10 -8.50 -2.34
C ASP A 98 16.48 -9.82 -3.04
N GLY A 99 17.39 -10.59 -2.43
CA GLY A 99 17.79 -11.91 -2.94
C GLY A 99 16.65 -12.95 -2.99
N PHE A 100 15.57 -12.75 -2.22
CA PHE A 100 14.37 -13.58 -2.23
C PHE A 100 13.31 -13.08 -3.23
N LYS A 101 13.61 -12.01 -3.97
CA LYS A 101 12.72 -11.32 -4.91
C LYS A 101 11.54 -10.63 -4.22
N LEU A 102 11.64 -10.36 -2.93
CA LEU A 102 10.61 -9.69 -2.13
C LEU A 102 10.88 -8.18 -2.07
N SER A 103 9.83 -7.37 -2.12
CA SER A 103 9.92 -5.92 -1.94
C SER A 103 9.93 -5.56 -0.45
N PRO A 104 10.27 -4.30 -0.10
CA PRO A 104 10.06 -3.78 1.23
C PRO A 104 8.61 -3.91 1.71
N LEU A 105 7.60 -3.79 0.84
CA LEU A 105 6.20 -3.97 1.24
C LEU A 105 5.86 -5.44 1.50
N ASP A 106 6.45 -6.39 0.74
CA ASP A 106 6.27 -7.82 1.02
C ASP A 106 6.79 -8.16 2.42
N TRP A 107 8.00 -7.71 2.74
CA TRP A 107 8.57 -7.87 4.08
C TRP A 107 7.75 -7.14 5.16
N ALA A 108 7.30 -5.91 4.89
CA ALA A 108 6.48 -5.18 5.85
C ALA A 108 5.17 -5.91 6.15
N SER A 109 4.57 -6.55 5.14
CA SER A 109 3.37 -7.36 5.32
C SER A 109 3.59 -8.64 6.12
N ASP A 110 4.84 -9.12 6.20
CA ASP A 110 5.24 -10.32 6.95
C ASP A 110 5.83 -9.98 8.34
N TYR A 111 5.33 -8.91 8.95
CA TYR A 111 5.82 -8.39 10.23
C TYR A 111 5.74 -9.39 11.39
N GLU A 112 4.83 -10.36 11.33
CA GLU A 112 4.72 -11.45 12.32
C GLU A 112 5.96 -12.36 12.29
N ASN A 113 6.38 -12.78 11.10
CA ASN A 113 7.57 -13.62 10.95
C ASN A 113 8.84 -12.85 11.29
N ILE A 114 8.94 -11.57 10.92
CA ILE A 114 10.06 -10.71 11.31
C ILE A 114 10.15 -10.62 12.83
N ALA A 115 9.04 -10.29 13.51
CA ALA A 115 9.01 -10.20 14.97
C ALA A 115 9.37 -11.53 15.64
N ALA A 116 8.90 -12.66 15.10
CA ALA A 116 9.22 -13.99 15.60
C ALA A 116 10.73 -14.31 15.51
N GLN A 117 11.40 -13.96 14.40
CA GLN A 117 12.85 -14.15 14.26
C GLN A 117 13.66 -13.33 15.28
N HIS A 118 13.12 -12.19 15.71
CA HIS A 118 13.72 -11.33 16.73
C HIS A 118 13.27 -11.69 18.16
N ASN A 119 12.34 -12.63 18.31
CA ASN A 119 11.71 -13.03 19.57
C ASN A 119 11.04 -11.85 20.30
N VAL A 120 10.28 -11.05 19.56
CA VAL A 120 9.50 -9.91 20.07
C VAL A 120 8.03 -10.01 19.65
N PRO A 121 7.10 -9.28 20.31
CA PRO A 121 5.71 -9.23 19.87
C PRO A 121 5.57 -8.71 18.44
N PRO A 122 4.55 -9.16 17.66
CA PRO A 122 4.27 -8.65 16.33
C PRO A 122 4.11 -7.13 16.32
N ASN A 123 4.80 -6.47 15.38
CA ASN A 123 4.78 -5.02 15.24
C ASN A 123 4.52 -4.60 13.77
N PRO A 124 3.30 -4.13 13.44
CA PRO A 124 2.94 -3.75 12.08
C PRO A 124 3.37 -2.32 11.70
N ALA A 125 4.11 -1.59 12.54
CA ALA A 125 4.44 -0.17 12.34
C ALA A 125 5.01 0.15 10.95
N ALA A 126 5.93 -0.67 10.45
CA ALA A 126 6.53 -0.49 9.13
C ALA A 126 5.49 -0.59 8.01
N LEU A 127 4.58 -1.57 8.06
CA LEU A 127 3.51 -1.73 7.07
C LEU A 127 2.53 -0.55 7.11
N LEU A 128 2.06 -0.21 8.31
CA LEU A 128 1.06 0.84 8.51
C LEU A 128 1.60 2.23 8.13
N ALA A 129 2.92 2.43 8.17
CA ALA A 129 3.56 3.66 7.70
C ALA A 129 3.89 3.62 6.20
N LEU A 130 4.45 2.51 5.72
CA LEU A 130 5.02 2.43 4.37
C LEU A 130 3.95 2.40 3.29
N LEU A 131 2.91 1.58 3.43
CA LEU A 131 1.90 1.42 2.38
C LEU A 131 1.16 2.74 2.11
N PRO A 132 0.60 3.44 3.13
CA PRO A 132 -0.02 4.73 2.89
C PRO A 132 0.94 5.75 2.27
N ALA A 133 2.21 5.76 2.69
CA ALA A 133 3.21 6.66 2.13
C ALA A 133 3.52 6.34 0.66
N VAL A 134 3.57 5.07 0.25
CA VAL A 134 3.73 4.67 -1.16
C VAL A 134 2.56 5.17 -1.99
N VAL A 135 1.34 4.96 -1.52
CA VAL A 135 0.15 5.33 -2.29
C VAL A 135 0.01 6.85 -2.41
N GLU A 136 0.43 7.60 -1.41
CA GLU A 136 0.41 9.06 -1.45
C GLU A 136 1.56 9.66 -2.29
N LEU A 137 2.79 9.17 -2.11
CA LEU A 137 3.99 9.82 -2.65
C LEU A 137 4.51 9.20 -3.95
N ALA A 138 4.12 7.96 -4.26
CA ALA A 138 4.56 7.22 -5.44
C ALA A 138 3.45 6.26 -5.98
N PRO A 139 2.22 6.76 -6.24
CA PRO A 139 1.10 5.92 -6.68
C PRO A 139 1.38 5.14 -7.97
N GLU A 140 2.23 5.67 -8.86
CA GLU A 140 2.66 5.02 -10.09
C GLU A 140 3.53 3.79 -9.86
N MET A 141 4.19 3.71 -8.69
CA MET A 141 5.07 2.61 -8.30
C MET A 141 4.33 1.49 -7.56
N ALA A 142 3.07 1.71 -7.19
CA ALA A 142 2.32 0.84 -6.28
C ALA A 142 2.24 -0.62 -6.75
N ASP A 143 2.16 -0.87 -8.06
CA ASP A 143 2.14 -2.24 -8.60
C ASP A 143 3.52 -2.89 -8.45
N ALA A 144 4.57 -2.22 -8.92
CA ALA A 144 5.95 -2.71 -8.83
C ALA A 144 6.44 -2.88 -7.38
N SER A 145 5.95 -2.05 -6.45
CA SER A 145 6.26 -2.16 -5.03
C SER A 145 5.51 -3.30 -4.33
N GLY A 146 4.49 -3.90 -4.96
CA GLY A 146 3.66 -4.94 -4.36
C GLY A 146 2.60 -4.42 -3.39
N ALA A 147 2.21 -3.13 -3.50
CA ALA A 147 1.11 -2.59 -2.69
C ALA A 147 -0.19 -3.29 -3.07
N ARG A 148 -0.88 -3.86 -2.08
CA ARG A 148 -2.08 -4.68 -2.25
C ARG A 148 -2.88 -4.76 -0.95
N CYS A 149 -4.17 -5.06 -1.07
CA CYS A 149 -5.01 -5.48 0.03
C CYS A 149 -4.47 -6.79 0.62
N LEU A 150 -4.51 -6.88 1.94
CA LEU A 150 -3.94 -7.98 2.70
C LEU A 150 -5.05 -8.83 3.30
N LYS A 151 -4.77 -10.11 3.54
CA LYS A 151 -5.73 -11.02 4.15
C LYS A 151 -6.03 -10.61 5.58
N VAL A 152 -7.30 -10.69 5.97
CA VAL A 152 -7.73 -10.52 7.35
C VAL A 152 -7.09 -11.60 8.24
N SER A 153 -6.53 -11.19 9.38
CA SER A 153 -6.03 -12.09 10.41
C SER A 153 -7.20 -12.76 11.14
N ALA A 154 -7.02 -14.01 11.57
CA ALA A 154 -7.98 -14.67 12.46
C ALA A 154 -8.19 -13.93 13.80
N THR A 155 -7.28 -13.02 14.15
CA THR A 155 -7.37 -12.19 15.36
C THR A 155 -7.91 -10.78 15.10
N GLY A 156 -8.28 -10.47 13.86
CA GLY A 156 -8.83 -9.19 13.44
C GLY A 156 -10.09 -8.82 14.21
N ILE A 157 -10.26 -7.52 14.45
CA ILE A 157 -11.41 -6.92 15.11
C ILE A 157 -11.86 -5.70 14.30
N THR A 158 -13.15 -5.38 14.36
CA THR A 158 -13.65 -4.08 13.88
C THR A 158 -13.27 -3.00 14.89
N GLY A 159 -12.70 -1.90 14.41
CA GLY A 159 -12.30 -0.77 15.24
C GLY A 159 -13.51 -0.05 15.84
N GLU A 160 -13.45 0.26 17.13
CA GLU A 160 -14.47 1.07 17.81
C GLU A 160 -14.38 2.56 17.42
N ALA A 161 -13.18 3.04 17.14
CA ALA A 161 -12.93 4.42 16.75
C ALA A 161 -13.23 4.62 15.26
N ARG A 162 -14.25 5.42 14.96
CA ARG A 162 -14.60 5.87 13.61
C ARG A 162 -14.14 7.32 13.46
N PRO A 163 -13.02 7.58 12.76
CA PRO A 163 -12.66 8.94 12.38
C PRO A 163 -13.84 9.63 11.69
N GLU A 164 -13.97 10.95 11.86
CA GLU A 164 -14.98 11.75 11.15
C GLU A 164 -14.75 11.83 9.63
N THR A 165 -13.71 11.16 9.12
CA THR A 165 -13.40 11.10 7.69
C THR A 165 -14.49 10.34 6.95
N SER A 166 -15.16 11.02 6.02
CA SER A 166 -16.10 10.38 5.10
C SER A 166 -15.34 9.41 4.18
N LEU A 167 -15.61 8.11 4.34
CA LEU A 167 -15.14 7.07 3.43
C LEU A 167 -15.91 7.13 2.11
N ARG A 168 -15.26 6.79 0.99
CA ARG A 168 -15.86 6.79 -0.36
C ARG A 168 -16.91 5.69 -0.56
N PHE A 169 -16.81 4.60 0.19
CA PHE A 169 -17.69 3.44 0.09
C PHE A 169 -18.29 3.07 1.45
N LEU A 170 -19.42 2.39 1.43
CA LEU A 170 -20.16 1.92 2.59
C LEU A 170 -20.21 0.38 2.63
N GLU A 171 -20.63 -0.15 3.79
CA GLU A 171 -20.92 -1.59 3.90
C GLU A 171 -21.99 -2.00 2.88
N GLY A 172 -21.76 -3.09 2.16
CA GLY A 172 -22.60 -3.58 1.08
C GLY A 172 -22.20 -3.09 -0.32
N ASP A 173 -21.34 -2.08 -0.45
CA ASP A 173 -20.91 -1.58 -1.75
C ASP A 173 -20.05 -2.60 -2.51
N ARG A 174 -20.26 -2.64 -3.83
CA ARG A 174 -19.49 -3.46 -4.77
C ARG A 174 -18.23 -2.75 -5.22
N VAL A 175 -17.11 -3.43 -5.06
CA VAL A 175 -15.77 -2.88 -5.30
C VAL A 175 -14.89 -3.85 -6.05
N ARG A 176 -13.83 -3.31 -6.62
CA ARG A 176 -12.65 -4.06 -7.03
C ARG A 176 -11.49 -3.65 -6.15
N CYS A 177 -10.77 -4.61 -5.61
CA CYS A 177 -9.59 -4.36 -4.79
C CYS A 177 -8.37 -5.04 -5.37
N ARG A 178 -7.22 -4.41 -5.17
CA ARG A 178 -5.94 -4.93 -5.63
C ARG A 178 -5.46 -6.01 -4.66
N VAL A 179 -5.26 -7.23 -5.11
CA VAL A 179 -4.81 -8.36 -4.29
C VAL A 179 -3.59 -9.04 -4.90
N GLU A 180 -2.98 -9.96 -4.15
CA GLU A 180 -1.87 -10.78 -4.63
C GLU A 180 -2.33 -11.76 -5.71
N ALA A 181 -1.55 -11.84 -6.79
CA ALA A 181 -1.73 -12.80 -7.86
C ALA A 181 -0.53 -13.77 -7.95
N PRO A 182 -0.72 -14.97 -8.54
CA PRO A 182 0.37 -15.92 -8.72
C PRO A 182 1.57 -15.30 -9.44
N GLY A 183 2.77 -15.61 -8.95
CA GLY A 183 4.02 -15.09 -9.52
C GLY A 183 4.49 -13.75 -8.93
N GLY A 184 3.91 -13.30 -7.80
CA GLY A 184 4.34 -12.10 -7.09
C GLY A 184 3.89 -10.80 -7.75
N THR A 185 2.84 -10.86 -8.56
CA THR A 185 2.18 -9.71 -9.19
C THR A 185 0.91 -9.35 -8.44
N THR A 186 0.25 -8.26 -8.84
CA THR A 186 -1.07 -7.90 -8.31
C THR A 186 -2.16 -8.05 -9.37
N ALA A 187 -3.37 -8.35 -8.93
CA ALA A 187 -4.57 -8.39 -9.77
C ALA A 187 -5.72 -7.62 -9.10
N TRP A 188 -6.71 -7.22 -9.89
CA TRP A 188 -7.94 -6.62 -9.38
C TRP A 188 -9.00 -7.69 -9.25
N GLU A 189 -9.47 -7.92 -8.03
CA GLU A 189 -10.52 -8.89 -7.72
C GLU A 189 -11.78 -8.19 -7.22
N GLU A 190 -12.93 -8.75 -7.58
CA GLU A 190 -14.25 -8.24 -7.22
C GLU A 190 -14.66 -8.70 -5.81
N GLY A 191 -15.37 -7.84 -5.10
CA GLY A 191 -15.84 -8.14 -3.76
C GLY A 191 -16.85 -7.11 -3.23
N THR A 192 -17.29 -7.36 -2.01
CA THR A 192 -18.24 -6.52 -1.29
C THR A 192 -17.63 -6.05 0.02
N ILE A 193 -17.79 -4.78 0.36
CA ILE A 193 -17.39 -4.26 1.68
C ILE A 193 -18.30 -4.86 2.75
N VAL A 194 -17.71 -5.48 3.76
CA VAL A 194 -18.44 -6.17 4.84
C VAL A 194 -18.28 -5.51 6.20
N ALA A 195 -17.25 -4.69 6.37
CA ALA A 195 -17.05 -3.87 7.56
C ALA A 195 -16.16 -2.67 7.25
N LEU A 196 -16.24 -1.64 8.10
CA LEU A 196 -15.36 -0.48 8.07
C LEU A 196 -14.38 -0.50 9.24
N TRP A 197 -13.22 0.15 9.06
CA TRP A 197 -12.22 0.34 10.11
C TRP A 197 -11.68 -0.96 10.71
N TYR A 198 -11.31 -1.91 9.86
CA TYR A 198 -10.65 -3.17 10.25
C TYR A 198 -9.35 -2.91 11.00
N ARG A 199 -9.04 -3.73 12.02
CA ARG A 199 -7.79 -3.67 12.79
C ARG A 199 -7.33 -5.04 13.27
N ASP A 200 -6.02 -5.27 13.35
CA ASP A 200 -5.49 -6.35 14.20
C ASP A 200 -5.25 -5.86 15.63
N LYS A 201 -5.26 -6.80 16.59
CA LYS A 201 -5.06 -6.51 18.02
C LYS A 201 -3.72 -5.84 18.34
N CYS A 202 -2.68 -6.12 17.55
CA CYS A 202 -1.35 -5.56 17.74
C CYS A 202 -1.18 -4.15 17.15
N TRP A 203 -2.22 -3.61 16.48
CA TRP A 203 -2.11 -2.30 15.84
C TRP A 203 -2.09 -1.17 16.88
N PRO A 204 -1.20 -0.18 16.70
CA PRO A 204 -1.08 0.94 17.63
C PRO A 204 -2.36 1.76 17.67
N GLY A 205 -2.75 2.22 18.86
CA GLY A 205 -3.99 3.00 19.05
C GLY A 205 -4.01 4.34 18.32
N SER A 206 -2.85 4.87 17.94
CA SER A 206 -2.68 6.08 17.13
C SER A 206 -3.06 5.90 15.66
N PHE A 207 -3.03 4.67 15.16
CA PHE A 207 -3.61 4.35 13.86
C PHE A 207 -5.11 4.06 14.06
N PRO A 208 -6.04 4.59 13.24
CA PRO A 208 -7.49 4.37 13.43
C PRO A 208 -7.99 3.03 12.86
N GLY A 209 -7.39 2.54 11.78
CA GLY A 209 -7.71 1.24 11.19
C GLY A 209 -7.66 1.29 9.66
N ALA A 210 -7.80 0.14 9.03
CA ALA A 210 -7.93 0.02 7.59
C ALA A 210 -9.36 0.39 7.21
N PRO A 211 -9.57 1.34 6.27
CA PRO A 211 -10.90 1.84 5.92
C PRO A 211 -11.93 0.75 5.63
N TYR A 212 -11.54 -0.32 4.93
CA TYR A 212 -12.47 -1.32 4.43
C TYR A 212 -11.98 -2.74 4.70
N GLU A 213 -12.88 -3.58 5.21
CA GLU A 213 -12.84 -5.03 5.11
C GLU A 213 -13.71 -5.47 3.93
N ILE A 214 -13.16 -6.28 3.04
CA ILE A 214 -13.79 -6.71 1.79
C ILE A 214 -13.86 -8.24 1.78
N LYS A 215 -15.04 -8.77 1.52
CA LYS A 215 -15.23 -10.17 1.15
C LYS A 215 -15.18 -10.29 -0.37
N LEU A 216 -14.13 -10.94 -0.87
CA LEU A 216 -13.97 -11.25 -2.28
C LEU A 216 -15.04 -12.26 -2.72
N ASP A 217 -15.41 -12.24 -3.99
CA ASP A 217 -16.38 -13.19 -4.56
C ASP A 217 -15.87 -14.64 -4.53
N ILE A 218 -14.54 -14.80 -4.52
CA ILE A 218 -13.86 -16.09 -4.32
C ILE A 218 -13.92 -16.59 -2.86
N GLY A 219 -14.54 -15.81 -1.96
CA GLY A 219 -14.81 -16.18 -0.56
C GLY A 219 -13.76 -15.76 0.46
N GLN A 220 -12.65 -15.15 0.04
CA GLN A 220 -11.59 -14.67 0.95
C GLN A 220 -11.93 -13.31 1.55
N LEU A 221 -11.50 -13.08 2.79
CA LEU A 221 -11.58 -11.77 3.46
C LEU A 221 -10.23 -11.05 3.37
N VAL A 222 -10.26 -9.82 2.90
CA VAL A 222 -9.09 -8.93 2.78
C VAL A 222 -9.42 -7.55 3.34
N TYR A 223 -8.42 -6.74 3.63
CA TYR A 223 -8.59 -5.34 4.01
C TYR A 223 -7.77 -4.41 3.13
N ALA A 224 -8.30 -3.21 2.87
CA ALA A 224 -7.60 -2.14 2.18
C ALA A 224 -7.03 -1.15 3.21
N LEU A 225 -5.71 -1.03 3.30
CA LEU A 225 -5.04 -0.14 4.26
C LEU A 225 -5.20 1.36 3.97
N SER A 226 -5.71 1.73 2.80
CA SER A 226 -5.90 3.14 2.44
C SER A 226 -7.06 3.29 1.46
N ASP A 227 -7.85 4.34 1.66
CA ASP A 227 -8.99 4.67 0.80
C ASP A 227 -8.54 5.49 -0.42
N ASN A 228 -8.20 4.81 -1.51
CA ASN A 228 -7.81 5.42 -2.77
C ASN A 228 -7.93 4.43 -3.95
N ASP A 229 -7.87 4.95 -5.18
CA ASP A 229 -7.99 4.15 -6.40
C ASP A 229 -6.77 3.27 -6.72
N VAL A 230 -5.69 3.36 -5.95
CA VAL A 230 -4.57 2.42 -6.08
C VAL A 230 -4.91 1.08 -5.44
N MET A 231 -5.63 1.12 -4.31
CA MET A 231 -6.00 -0.06 -3.51
C MET A 231 -7.40 -0.58 -3.81
N ILE A 232 -8.38 0.32 -3.97
CA ILE A 232 -9.81 -0.02 -4.03
C ILE A 232 -10.58 0.96 -4.92
N ARG A 233 -11.41 0.40 -5.81
CA ARG A 233 -12.21 1.13 -6.79
C ARG A 233 -13.66 0.65 -6.75
N SER A 234 -14.58 1.51 -7.19
CA SER A 234 -15.95 1.06 -7.47
C SER A 234 -15.93 0.01 -8.59
N GLU A 235 -16.74 -1.04 -8.48
CA GLU A 235 -16.90 -2.03 -9.56
C GLU A 235 -17.39 -1.37 -10.87
N ALA A 236 -18.20 -0.31 -10.76
CA ALA A 236 -18.74 0.44 -11.90
C ALA A 236 -17.72 1.37 -12.58
N GLN A 237 -16.58 1.66 -11.94
CA GLN A 237 -15.53 2.46 -12.57
C GLN A 237 -14.84 1.64 -13.66
N LYS A 238 -15.00 2.08 -14.92
CA LYS A 238 -14.21 1.56 -16.05
C LYS A 238 -12.72 1.75 -15.74
N ALA A 239 -11.95 0.67 -15.81
CA ALA A 239 -10.49 0.72 -15.72
C ALA A 239 -9.94 1.78 -16.70
N PRO A 240 -8.90 2.54 -16.34
CA PRO A 240 -8.21 3.41 -17.30
C PRO A 240 -7.52 2.50 -18.34
N SER A 241 -8.22 2.24 -19.44
CA SER A 241 -7.68 1.56 -20.59
C SER A 241 -6.65 2.46 -21.26
N ALA A 242 -5.41 1.99 -21.32
CA ALA A 242 -4.41 2.50 -22.25
C ALA A 242 -5.02 2.62 -23.66
N GLY A 243 -4.71 3.73 -24.32
CA GLY A 243 -5.52 4.34 -25.37
C GLY A 243 -5.99 3.45 -26.52
N LEU A 244 -7.28 3.57 -26.82
CA LEU A 244 -7.87 3.55 -28.16
C LEU A 244 -9.23 4.27 -28.08
N PRO A 245 -9.54 5.22 -29.00
CA PRO A 245 -10.82 5.91 -28.96
C PRO A 245 -11.86 5.04 -29.66
N THR A 246 -12.94 4.63 -29.00
CA THR A 246 -14.30 4.83 -29.54
C THR A 246 -15.45 4.34 -28.65
N LYS A 247 -16.47 5.21 -28.65
CA LYS A 247 -17.93 4.98 -28.57
C LYS A 247 -18.54 4.53 -27.24
N ALA A 248 -19.43 5.41 -26.79
CA ALA A 248 -20.37 5.26 -25.69
C ALA A 248 -21.01 3.86 -25.67
N SER A 249 -20.73 3.09 -24.62
CA SER A 249 -21.41 1.83 -24.37
C SER A 249 -22.65 2.10 -23.52
N GLY A 250 -23.78 2.30 -24.20
CA GLY A 250 -25.09 2.19 -23.57
C GLY A 250 -25.27 0.78 -23.01
N GLY A 251 -25.74 0.68 -21.77
CA GLY A 251 -26.04 -0.59 -21.12
C GLY A 251 -27.02 -1.43 -21.94
N ARG A 252 -26.89 -2.76 -21.85
CA ARG A 252 -27.76 -3.73 -22.53
C ARG A 252 -29.24 -3.58 -22.18
N PHE A 253 -29.54 -3.02 -21.01
CA PHE A 253 -30.91 -2.78 -20.57
C PHE A 253 -31.07 -1.33 -20.17
N CYS A 254 -32.07 -0.64 -20.72
CA CYS A 254 -32.46 0.69 -20.28
C CYS A 254 -33.89 0.66 -19.73
N LYS A 255 -34.09 1.24 -18.55
CA LYS A 255 -35.44 1.54 -18.06
C LYS A 255 -35.93 2.79 -18.80
N ARG A 256 -37.13 2.75 -19.36
CA ARG A 256 -37.80 3.94 -19.91
C ARG A 256 -39.27 3.95 -19.51
N GLN A 257 -39.80 5.15 -19.36
CA GLN A 257 -41.22 5.36 -19.15
C GLN A 257 -41.93 5.49 -20.50
N ARG A 258 -43.06 4.81 -20.66
CA ARG A 258 -43.95 4.93 -21.83
C ARG A 258 -44.82 6.18 -21.69
N GLU A 259 -45.45 6.60 -22.79
CA GLU A 259 -46.39 7.74 -22.81
C GLU A 259 -47.60 7.55 -21.88
N ASP A 260 -47.95 6.30 -21.56
CA ASP A 260 -49.01 5.93 -20.61
C ASP A 260 -48.57 5.95 -19.13
N GLY A 261 -47.32 6.35 -18.85
CA GLY A 261 -46.77 6.42 -17.51
C GLY A 261 -46.21 5.11 -16.96
N SER A 262 -46.37 3.99 -17.67
CA SER A 262 -45.83 2.68 -17.25
C SER A 262 -44.33 2.55 -17.52
N TRP A 263 -43.64 1.76 -16.70
CA TRP A 263 -42.21 1.53 -16.82
C TRP A 263 -41.90 0.22 -17.53
N GLU A 264 -40.94 0.27 -18.46
CA GLU A 264 -40.42 -0.92 -19.13
C GLU A 264 -38.89 -0.98 -19.12
N LEU A 265 -38.38 -2.20 -19.10
CA LEU A 265 -36.97 -2.50 -19.29
C LEU A 265 -36.78 -2.95 -20.75
N LEU A 266 -36.09 -2.13 -21.55
CA LEU A 266 -35.77 -2.40 -22.95
C LEU A 266 -34.39 -3.03 -23.07
N ASP A 267 -34.31 -4.22 -23.68
CA ASP A 267 -33.04 -4.80 -24.11
C ASP A 267 -32.57 -4.12 -25.40
N THR A 268 -31.52 -3.30 -25.32
CA THR A 268 -30.98 -2.51 -26.44
C THR A 268 -30.32 -3.38 -27.52
N LYS A 269 -30.07 -4.68 -27.26
CA LYS A 269 -29.55 -5.62 -28.25
C LYS A 269 -30.64 -6.45 -28.93
N SER A 270 -31.69 -6.84 -28.22
CA SER A 270 -32.75 -7.70 -28.78
C SER A 270 -34.03 -6.96 -29.17
N GLY A 271 -34.18 -5.69 -28.78
CA GLY A 271 -35.36 -4.87 -29.04
C GLY A 271 -36.60 -5.30 -28.23
N LYS A 272 -36.48 -6.32 -27.39
CA LYS A 272 -37.57 -6.82 -26.55
C LYS A 272 -37.70 -5.96 -25.30
N SER A 273 -38.94 -5.69 -24.91
CA SER A 273 -39.25 -5.02 -23.65
C SER A 273 -40.11 -5.89 -22.73
N ARG A 274 -39.96 -5.66 -21.42
CA ARG A 274 -40.81 -6.23 -20.37
C ARG A 274 -41.19 -5.14 -19.37
N ALA A 275 -42.37 -5.26 -18.78
CA ALA A 275 -42.80 -4.37 -17.70
C ALA A 275 -41.83 -4.44 -16.51
N CYS A 276 -41.56 -3.31 -15.88
CA CYS A 276 -40.76 -3.22 -14.66
C CYS A 276 -41.32 -2.18 -13.70
N SER A 277 -40.89 -2.22 -12.44
CA SER A 277 -41.20 -1.18 -11.48
C SER A 277 -40.43 0.12 -11.81
N PRO A 278 -40.96 1.29 -11.41
CA PRO A 278 -40.24 2.57 -11.46
C PRO A 278 -38.83 2.43 -10.86
N PRO A 279 -37.85 3.24 -11.29
CA PRO A 279 -36.62 3.38 -10.52
C PRO A 279 -36.97 3.85 -9.11
N ASP A 280 -36.36 3.23 -8.10
CA ASP A 280 -36.51 3.68 -6.73
C ASP A 280 -36.07 5.15 -6.67
N SER A 281 -36.94 5.98 -6.11
CA SER A 281 -36.63 7.39 -5.89
C SER A 281 -35.68 7.43 -4.70
N ASP A 282 -34.43 7.77 -4.91
CA ASP A 282 -33.52 8.12 -3.82
C ASP A 282 -34.03 9.44 -3.21
N GLU A 283 -34.86 9.35 -2.16
CA GLU A 283 -35.11 10.46 -1.21
C GLU A 283 -33.93 10.59 -0.23
#